data_AF-A0A7J2X1N7-F1
#
_entry.id   AF-A0A7J2X1N7-F1
#
_cell.length_a   1.000
_cell.length_b   1.000
_cell.length_c   1.000
_cell.angle_alpha   90.00
_cell.angle_beta   90.00
_cell.angle_gamma   90.00
#
_symmetry.space_group_name_H-M   'P 1'
#
loop_
_entity.id
_entity.type
_entity.pdbx_description
1 polymer ?
#
loop_
_entity_poly.entity_id
_entity_poly.type
_entity_poly.pdbx_seq_one_letter_code
_entity_poly.pdbx_strand_id
1 'polypeptide(L)'
;MSSDEIIDGYRVSSVFKLPNGKEYNISFNITIRRVSDEYRYIVDEVYDAKLINKARELIDNIIYTMTYNDQFFEDPVKYILDSLDKQYTRGRDKVFYQNIRKVIEYVIIRDVIGYREITPLLSDPDIEDLSLSAPNTYVLVWHKRYNNQGWMKTNIFLNDSEVKKIINKLAFRSGKSINMLSPVLEGVLPENYRVVATWLNEVSPRGSSFTIRKYKSRPYTLTELVSSGVLPSYVAAYLWVLVDRKKFIMIIGPSGVGKTTLLNSLLLLIPTSKRIITIEEIPEVYLRNHIGWKPLTTRWDKDTLDEILNLLKYSLRERADYIILGESRGLEARLVF
;
A
#
# COMPACT_ATOMS: atom_id res chain seq x y z
N MET A 1 23.21 17.89 -25.85
CA MET A 1 22.99 18.16 -24.41
C MET A 1 21.64 17.57 -24.06
N SER A 2 21.57 16.50 -23.25
CA SER A 2 20.26 16.05 -22.76
C SER A 2 19.72 17.11 -21.82
N SER A 3 18.57 17.70 -22.15
CA SER A 3 17.85 18.59 -21.25
C SER A 3 17.32 17.77 -20.08
N ASP A 4 17.89 18.00 -18.89
CA ASP A 4 17.33 17.57 -17.61
C ASP A 4 16.42 18.70 -17.13
N GLU A 5 15.12 18.46 -17.19
CA GLU A 5 14.08 19.45 -16.89
C GLU A 5 13.22 18.98 -15.71
N ILE A 6 12.92 19.89 -14.79
CA ILE A 6 11.96 19.65 -13.72
C ILE A 6 10.55 19.93 -14.26
N ILE A 7 9.70 18.91 -14.25
CA ILE A 7 8.32 18.98 -14.74
C ILE A 7 7.33 19.32 -13.60
N ASP A 8 7.54 18.75 -12.41
CA ASP A 8 6.70 18.99 -11.24
C ASP A 8 7.51 18.78 -9.95
N GLY A 9 7.08 19.44 -8.88
CA GLY A 9 7.71 19.38 -7.57
C GLY A 9 6.69 19.58 -6.46
N TYR A 10 6.57 18.62 -5.55
CA TYR A 10 5.60 18.67 -4.46
C TYR A 10 6.13 17.96 -3.20
N ARG A 11 5.49 18.25 -2.06
CA ARG A 11 5.86 17.68 -0.77
C ARG A 11 4.84 16.62 -0.35
N VAL A 12 5.32 15.42 -0.09
CA VAL A 12 4.53 14.32 0.46
C VAL A 12 4.77 14.27 1.96
N SER A 13 3.71 14.16 2.76
CA SER A 13 3.80 13.97 4.21
C SER A 13 3.05 12.71 4.61
N SER A 14 3.59 11.98 5.57
CA SER A 14 3.01 10.74 6.08
C SER A 14 2.86 10.83 7.59
N VAL A 15 1.70 10.41 8.08
CA VAL A 15 1.34 10.39 9.50
C VAL A 15 1.26 8.92 9.94
N PHE A 16 2.13 8.52 10.84
CA PHE A 16 2.16 7.19 11.43
C PHE A 16 1.52 7.23 12.81
N LYS A 17 0.31 6.68 12.92
CA LYS A 17 -0.42 6.57 14.18
C LYS A 17 -0.10 5.25 14.89
N LEU A 18 0.34 5.36 16.13
CA LEU A 18 0.70 4.24 17.00
C LEU A 18 -0.50 3.75 17.83
N PRO A 19 -0.43 2.52 18.40
CA PRO A 19 -1.51 1.96 19.23
C PRO A 19 -1.88 2.84 20.43
N ASN A 20 -0.91 3.53 21.03
CA ASN A 20 -1.11 4.46 22.13
C ASN A 20 -1.69 5.83 21.72
N GLY A 21 -2.07 5.99 20.44
CA GLY A 21 -2.64 7.21 19.88
C GLY A 21 -1.63 8.29 19.49
N LYS A 22 -0.34 8.10 19.76
CA LYS A 22 0.72 9.01 19.36
C LYS A 22 0.91 8.99 17.85
N GLU A 23 1.22 10.15 17.28
CA GLU A 23 1.43 10.32 15.85
C GLU A 23 2.85 10.80 15.56
N TYR A 24 3.48 10.18 14.57
CA TYR A 24 4.80 10.54 14.06
C TYR A 24 4.69 10.98 12.61
N ASN A 25 5.28 12.13 12.30
CA ASN A 25 5.17 12.74 10.98
C ASN A 25 6.55 12.80 10.31
N ILE A 26 6.63 12.30 9.09
CA ILE A 26 7.78 12.50 8.21
C ILE A 26 7.31 13.01 6.87
N SER A 27 8.17 13.74 6.17
CA SER A 27 7.86 14.32 4.87
C SER A 27 9.01 14.13 3.91
N PHE A 28 8.70 14.12 2.62
CA PHE A 28 9.63 13.92 1.52
C PHE A 28 9.34 14.97 0.45
N ASN A 29 10.39 15.45 -0.21
CA ASN A 29 10.21 16.28 -1.40
C ASN A 29 10.27 15.35 -2.61
N ILE A 30 9.28 15.48 -3.49
CA ILE A 30 9.17 14.70 -4.70
C ILE A 30 9.38 15.63 -5.88
N THR A 31 10.25 15.22 -6.81
CA THR A 31 10.50 15.93 -8.05
C THR A 31 10.26 15.00 -9.23
N ILE A 32 9.40 15.39 -10.16
CA ILE A 32 9.23 14.71 -11.44
C ILE A 32 10.16 15.38 -12.45
N ARG A 33 11.08 14.60 -13.01
CA ARG A 33 12.06 15.09 -13.99
C ARG A 33 11.89 14.42 -15.33
N ARG A 34 12.11 15.18 -16.40
CA ARG A 34 12.28 14.64 -17.74
C ARG A 34 13.76 14.63 -18.06
N VAL A 35 14.31 13.44 -18.30
CA VAL A 35 15.70 13.25 -18.72
C VAL A 35 15.67 12.63 -20.11
N SER A 36 16.00 13.42 -21.12
CA SER A 36 15.76 13.07 -22.53
C SER A 36 14.26 12.83 -22.77
N ASP A 37 13.85 11.61 -23.11
CA ASP A 37 12.45 11.24 -23.36
C ASP A 37 11.84 10.37 -22.24
N GLU A 38 12.54 10.22 -21.11
CA GLU A 38 12.06 9.44 -19.98
C GLU A 38 11.69 10.32 -18.79
N TYR A 39 10.54 10.01 -18.19
CA TYR A 39 10.12 10.60 -16.92
C TYR A 39 10.70 9.81 -15.74
N ARG A 40 11.27 10.54 -14.77
CA ARG A 40 11.85 10.00 -13.55
C ARG A 40 11.15 10.57 -12.33
N TYR A 41 10.96 9.71 -11.34
CA TYR A 41 10.37 10.06 -10.04
C TYR A 41 11.48 10.17 -9.00
N ILE A 42 11.82 11.38 -8.55
CA ILE A 42 12.93 11.60 -7.64
C ILE A 42 12.40 11.86 -6.23
N VAL A 43 12.86 11.05 -5.28
CA VAL A 43 12.65 11.26 -3.86
C VAL A 43 13.86 11.98 -3.28
N ASP A 44 13.64 13.21 -2.83
CA ASP A 44 14.60 13.99 -2.07
C ASP A 44 14.28 13.88 -0.58
N GLU A 45 15.09 13.08 0.12
CA GLU A 45 14.97 12.92 1.57
C GLU A 45 15.45 14.17 2.33
N VAL A 46 14.90 14.36 3.53
CA VAL A 46 15.19 15.55 4.37
C VAL A 46 16.63 15.57 4.87
N TYR A 47 17.26 14.40 5.00
CA TYR A 47 18.59 14.24 5.55
C TYR A 47 19.56 13.64 4.54
N ASP A 48 20.84 13.99 4.66
CA ASP A 48 21.91 13.46 3.82
C ASP A 48 22.06 11.93 3.97
N ALA A 49 22.33 11.26 2.86
CA ALA A 49 22.44 9.80 2.80
C ALA A 49 23.52 9.24 3.73
N LYS A 50 24.64 9.95 3.96
CA LYS A 50 25.70 9.51 4.88
C LYS A 50 25.22 9.54 6.32
N LEU A 51 24.43 10.55 6.70
CA LEU A 51 23.84 10.65 8.04
C LEU A 51 22.79 9.57 8.26
N ILE A 52 21.94 9.31 7.26
CA ILE A 52 20.95 8.22 7.28
C ILE A 52 21.64 6.87 7.48
N ASN A 53 22.70 6.57 6.72
CA ASN A 53 23.42 5.31 6.84
C ASN A 53 24.06 5.16 8.23
N LYS A 54 24.68 6.23 8.74
CA LYS A 54 25.27 6.21 10.10
C LYS A 54 24.22 6.05 11.19
N ALA A 55 23.05 6.68 11.05
CA ALA A 55 21.93 6.47 11.96
C ALA A 55 21.42 5.02 11.92
N ARG A 56 21.32 4.42 10.72
CA ARG A 56 20.90 3.03 10.54
C ARG A 56 21.86 2.03 11.20
N GLU A 57 23.17 2.25 11.11
CA GLU A 57 24.17 1.41 11.80
C GLU A 57 23.96 1.41 13.31
N LEU A 58 23.70 2.58 13.91
CA LEU A 58 23.41 2.69 15.34
C LEU A 58 22.12 1.96 15.73
N ILE A 59 21.08 2.06 14.89
CA ILE A 59 19.79 1.41 15.12
C ILE A 59 19.94 -0.11 15.00
N ASP A 60 20.59 -0.62 13.93
CA ASP A 60 20.76 -2.06 13.68
C ASP A 60 21.53 -2.74 14.85
N ASN A 61 22.55 -2.07 15.42
CA ASN A 61 23.29 -2.58 16.59
C ASN A 61 22.41 -2.77 17.84
N ILE A 62 21.43 -1.88 18.04
CA ILE A 62 20.52 -1.97 19.19
C ILE A 62 19.41 -2.96 18.91
N ILE A 63 18.84 -2.97 17.70
CA ILE A 63 17.82 -3.94 17.28
C ILE A 63 18.30 -5.38 17.46
N TYR A 64 19.59 -5.63 17.24
CA TYR A 64 20.18 -6.96 17.43
C TYR A 64 20.31 -7.38 18.90
N THR A 65 20.47 -6.42 19.82
CA THR A 65 20.76 -6.69 21.24
C THR A 65 19.56 -6.45 22.16
N MET A 66 18.51 -5.77 21.68
CA MET A 66 17.35 -5.41 22.48
C MET A 66 16.42 -6.61 22.74
N THR A 67 15.74 -6.57 23.88
CA THR A 67 14.58 -7.43 24.14
C THR A 67 13.32 -6.74 23.63
N TYR A 68 12.53 -7.44 22.82
CA TYR A 68 11.23 -6.97 22.35
C TYR A 68 10.17 -7.25 23.42
N ASN A 69 9.50 -6.21 23.88
CA ASN A 69 8.45 -6.27 24.91
C ASN A 69 7.28 -5.35 24.51
N ASP A 70 6.23 -5.32 25.33
CA ASP A 70 5.03 -4.54 25.04
C ASP A 70 5.32 -3.04 24.83
N GLN A 71 6.30 -2.48 25.56
CA GLN A 71 6.70 -1.07 25.40
C GLN A 71 7.28 -0.79 24.01
N PHE A 72 8.04 -1.72 23.44
CA PHE A 72 8.51 -1.60 22.07
C PHE A 72 7.36 -1.55 21.08
N PHE A 73 6.33 -2.39 21.25
CA PHE A 73 5.19 -2.41 20.34
C PHE A 73 4.25 -1.20 20.51
N GLU A 74 4.21 -0.59 21.70
CA GLU A 74 3.47 0.65 21.95
C GLU A 74 4.12 1.88 21.30
N ASP A 75 5.44 2.06 21.47
CA ASP A 75 6.20 3.19 20.89
C ASP A 75 7.65 2.78 20.55
N PRO A 76 7.88 2.18 19.36
CA PRO A 76 9.21 1.76 18.94
C PRO A 76 10.22 2.91 18.89
N VAL A 77 9.76 4.11 18.54
CA VAL A 77 10.63 5.29 18.42
C VAL A 77 11.16 5.70 19.77
N LYS A 78 10.27 5.88 20.75
CA LYS A 78 10.68 6.19 22.12
C LYS A 78 11.55 5.08 22.70
N TYR A 79 11.16 3.82 22.53
CA TYR A 79 11.90 2.69 23.09
C TYR A 79 13.35 2.60 22.57
N ILE A 80 13.54 2.77 21.26
CA ILE A 80 14.88 2.76 20.65
C ILE A 80 15.68 3.99 21.07
N LEU A 81 15.07 5.18 21.08
CA LEU A 81 15.74 6.41 21.50
C LEU A 81 16.17 6.36 22.98
N ASP A 82 15.32 5.85 23.87
CA ASP A 82 15.64 5.69 25.30
C ASP A 82 16.78 4.69 25.51
N SER A 83 16.87 3.65 24.67
CA SER A 83 17.96 2.67 24.68
C SER A 83 19.28 3.29 24.22
N LEU A 84 19.24 4.11 23.16
CA LEU A 84 20.39 4.89 22.69
C LEU A 84 20.86 5.91 23.74
N ASP A 85 19.94 6.59 24.41
CA ASP A 85 20.24 7.57 25.45
C ASP A 85 21.01 6.93 26.62
N LYS A 86 20.67 5.70 26.98
CA LYS A 86 21.38 4.92 28.02
C LYS A 86 22.76 4.47 27.57
N GLN A 87 22.95 4.22 26.28
CA GLN A 87 24.25 3.80 25.73
C GLN A 87 25.21 4.98 25.58
N TYR A 88 24.72 6.14 25.14
CA TYR A 88 25.53 7.31 24.79
C TYR A 88 25.46 8.42 25.86
N THR A 89 25.94 8.12 27.07
CA THR A 89 25.74 8.98 28.25
C THR A 89 26.80 10.07 28.48
N ARG A 90 28.04 9.90 27.97
CA ARG A 90 29.17 10.83 28.20
C ARG A 90 30.14 10.88 27.01
N GLY A 91 31.01 11.89 27.01
CA GLY A 91 32.11 12.00 26.05
C GLY A 91 31.72 12.48 24.66
N ARG A 92 32.65 12.32 23.69
CA ARG A 92 32.46 12.74 22.29
C ARG A 92 31.31 12.00 21.61
N ASP A 93 31.07 10.74 21.99
CA ASP A 93 30.02 9.92 21.39
C ASP A 93 28.62 10.43 21.75
N LYS A 94 28.42 10.96 22.96
CA LYS A 94 27.16 11.65 23.33
C LYS A 94 26.90 12.88 22.47
N VAL A 95 27.92 13.71 22.26
CA VAL A 95 27.77 14.93 21.44
C VAL A 95 27.44 14.54 20.00
N PHE A 96 28.13 13.55 19.45
CA PHE A 96 27.84 13.03 18.11
C PHE A 96 26.40 12.52 18.01
N TYR A 97 25.98 11.67 18.96
CA TYR A 97 24.63 11.13 19.03
C TYR A 97 23.56 12.24 19.09
N GLN A 98 23.75 13.24 19.95
CA GLN A 98 22.81 14.36 20.07
C GLN A 98 22.67 15.15 18.77
N ASN A 99 23.76 15.33 18.01
CA ASN A 99 23.74 16.02 16.72
C ASN A 99 22.93 15.27 15.65
N ILE A 100 22.88 13.94 15.70
CA ILE A 100 22.15 13.12 14.72
C ILE A 100 20.84 12.54 15.26
N ARG A 101 20.43 12.87 16.49
CA ARG A 101 19.23 12.29 17.12
C ARG A 101 17.98 12.43 16.26
N LYS A 102 17.76 13.60 15.63
CA LYS A 102 16.62 13.81 14.73
C LYS A 102 16.68 12.94 13.46
N VAL A 103 17.89 12.68 12.95
CA VAL A 103 18.10 11.77 11.83
C VAL A 103 17.78 10.34 12.26
N ILE A 104 18.21 9.93 13.46
CA ILE A 104 17.89 8.62 14.04
C ILE A 104 16.37 8.48 14.19
N GLU A 105 15.70 9.45 14.78
CA GLU A 105 14.24 9.45 14.92
C GLU A 105 13.55 9.28 13.56
N TYR A 106 13.96 10.06 12.56
CA TYR A 106 13.48 9.92 11.18
C TYR A 106 13.71 8.52 10.60
N VAL A 107 14.90 7.95 10.76
CA VAL A 107 15.22 6.60 10.27
C VAL A 107 14.42 5.53 11.01
N ILE A 108 14.15 5.68 12.31
CA ILE A 108 13.29 4.74 13.04
C ILE A 108 11.86 4.81 12.48
N ILE A 109 11.31 6.02 12.29
CA ILE A 109 9.96 6.16 11.74
C ILE A 109 9.90 5.58 10.32
N ARG A 110 10.87 5.89 9.45
CA ARG A 110 10.92 5.41 8.06
C ARG A 110 11.16 3.90 7.96
N ASP A 111 12.13 3.35 8.70
CA ASP A 111 12.58 1.96 8.54
C ASP A 111 11.88 0.97 9.47
N VAL A 112 11.59 1.37 10.71
CA VAL A 112 10.99 0.48 11.73
C VAL A 112 9.47 0.58 11.71
N ILE A 113 8.89 1.78 11.67
CA ILE A 113 7.43 1.93 11.61
C ILE A 113 6.94 1.78 10.16
N GLY A 114 7.58 2.50 9.23
CA GLY A 114 7.29 2.46 7.81
C GLY A 114 7.83 1.21 7.10
N TYR A 115 8.13 1.40 5.81
CA TYR A 115 8.53 0.35 4.87
C TYR A 115 9.95 0.59 4.34
N ARG A 116 10.83 1.18 5.15
CA ARG A 116 12.23 1.47 4.79
C ARG A 116 12.33 2.41 3.58
N GLU A 117 13.22 2.12 2.63
CA GLU A 117 13.51 2.95 1.45
C GLU A 117 12.28 3.22 0.57
N ILE A 118 11.27 2.34 0.58
CA ILE A 118 10.04 2.51 -0.22
C ILE A 118 8.93 3.29 0.51
N THR A 119 9.15 3.70 1.76
CA THR A 119 8.21 4.51 2.54
C THR A 119 7.75 5.79 1.83
N PRO A 120 8.63 6.58 1.19
CA PRO A 120 8.22 7.78 0.46
C PRO A 120 7.21 7.46 -0.66
N LEU A 121 7.46 6.37 -1.41
CA LEU A 121 6.61 5.94 -2.53
C LEU A 121 5.23 5.45 -2.04
N LEU A 122 5.21 4.71 -0.93
CA LEU A 122 3.96 4.26 -0.30
C LEU A 122 3.16 5.40 0.32
N SER A 123 3.84 6.47 0.74
CA SER A 123 3.21 7.65 1.34
C SER A 123 2.58 8.59 0.30
N ASP A 124 3.04 8.56 -0.95
CA ASP A 124 2.55 9.48 -1.99
C ASP A 124 1.19 9.05 -2.58
N PRO A 125 0.08 9.76 -2.33
CA PRO A 125 -1.24 9.39 -2.84
C PRO A 125 -1.34 9.34 -4.38
N ASP A 126 -0.40 9.92 -5.12
CA ASP A 126 -0.41 9.88 -6.59
C ASP A 126 0.25 8.62 -7.18
N ILE A 127 0.97 7.82 -6.39
CA ILE A 127 1.46 6.51 -6.83
C ILE A 127 0.36 5.45 -6.73
N GLU A 128 0.07 4.76 -7.84
CA GLU A 128 -0.88 3.64 -7.90
C GLU A 128 -0.19 2.27 -7.76
N ASP A 129 0.95 2.09 -8.42
CA ASP A 129 1.75 0.87 -8.33
C ASP A 129 3.23 1.21 -8.09
N LEU A 130 3.94 0.34 -7.38
CA LEU A 130 5.39 0.33 -7.33
C LEU A 130 5.91 -1.09 -7.49
N SER A 131 7.06 -1.23 -8.15
CA SER A 131 7.63 -2.54 -8.46
C SER A 131 9.14 -2.51 -8.46
N LEU A 132 9.75 -3.61 -8.00
CA LEU A 132 11.15 -3.90 -8.17
C LEU A 132 11.26 -5.29 -8.78
N SER A 133 11.81 -5.39 -9.99
CA SER A 133 11.90 -6.65 -10.73
C SER A 133 13.06 -7.54 -10.28
N ALA A 134 14.12 -6.98 -9.70
CA ALA A 134 15.29 -7.72 -9.24
C ALA A 134 16.15 -6.89 -8.28
N PRO A 135 17.01 -7.52 -7.46
CA PRO A 135 18.05 -6.82 -6.72
C PRO A 135 19.04 -6.10 -7.65
N ASN A 136 19.73 -5.11 -7.10
CA ASN A 136 20.67 -4.25 -7.81
C ASN A 136 20.02 -3.51 -8.99
N THR A 137 18.76 -3.12 -8.81
CA THR A 137 18.01 -2.29 -9.76
C THR A 137 17.27 -1.17 -9.02
N TYR A 138 16.63 -0.29 -9.80
CA TYR A 138 15.86 0.82 -9.28
C TYR A 138 14.40 0.43 -9.13
N VAL A 139 13.75 0.91 -8.06
CA VAL A 139 12.31 0.79 -7.91
C VAL A 139 11.62 1.61 -9.01
N LEU A 140 10.60 1.04 -9.62
CA LEU A 140 9.74 1.68 -10.60
C LEU A 140 8.41 2.06 -9.95
N VAL A 141 7.79 3.12 -10.44
CA VAL A 141 6.47 3.56 -9.99
C VAL A 141 5.54 3.84 -11.17
N TRP A 142 4.25 3.61 -10.96
CA TRP A 142 3.18 4.05 -11.83
C TRP A 142 2.47 5.25 -11.19
N HIS A 143 2.59 6.42 -11.81
CA HIS A 143 2.09 7.68 -11.27
C HIS A 143 0.77 8.07 -11.94
N LYS A 144 -0.28 8.30 -11.15
CA LYS A 144 -1.64 8.58 -11.61
C LYS A 144 -1.71 9.73 -12.63
N ARG A 145 -1.02 10.85 -12.34
CA ARG A 145 -1.02 12.05 -13.20
C ARG A 145 -0.14 11.92 -14.46
N TYR A 146 0.79 10.97 -14.51
CA TYR A 146 1.74 10.76 -15.61
C TYR A 146 1.60 9.36 -16.22
N ASN A 147 0.42 8.75 -16.11
CA ASN A 147 0.16 7.37 -16.52
C ASN A 147 0.40 7.11 -18.02
N ASN A 148 0.29 8.15 -18.85
CA ASN A 148 0.58 8.12 -20.28
C ASN A 148 2.07 8.00 -20.60
N GLN A 149 2.96 8.20 -19.62
CA GLN A 149 4.41 8.02 -19.76
C GLN A 149 4.87 6.60 -19.40
N GLY A 150 3.96 5.76 -18.88
CA GLY A 150 4.29 4.42 -18.41
C GLY A 150 5.00 4.40 -17.05
N TRP A 151 5.79 3.35 -16.82
CA TRP A 151 6.54 3.18 -15.57
C TRP A 151 7.69 4.18 -15.47
N MET A 152 7.75 4.89 -14.35
CA MET A 152 8.79 5.87 -14.06
C MET A 152 9.86 5.25 -13.18
N LYS A 153 11.13 5.42 -13.58
CA LYS A 153 12.27 5.02 -12.78
C LYS A 153 12.46 5.97 -11.60
N THR A 154 12.64 5.42 -10.39
CA THR A 154 13.00 6.21 -9.21
C THR A 154 14.51 6.36 -9.03
N ASN A 155 14.93 7.21 -8.10
CA ASN A 155 16.32 7.25 -7.59
C ASN A 155 16.60 6.20 -6.49
N ILE A 156 15.61 5.39 -6.10
CA ILE A 156 15.77 4.36 -5.07
C ILE A 156 16.34 3.10 -5.71
N PHE A 157 17.64 2.89 -5.51
CA PHE A 157 18.35 1.67 -5.90
C PHE A 157 18.44 0.73 -4.70
N LEU A 158 18.12 -0.56 -4.89
CA LEU A 158 18.12 -1.54 -3.80
C LEU A 158 19.04 -2.71 -4.09
N ASN A 159 19.96 -2.99 -3.17
CA ASN A 159 20.77 -4.21 -3.20
C ASN A 159 19.99 -5.42 -2.63
N ASP A 160 20.52 -6.64 -2.82
CA ASP A 160 19.83 -7.88 -2.41
C ASP A 160 19.48 -7.94 -0.91
N SER A 161 20.33 -7.41 -0.04
CA SER A 161 20.06 -7.35 1.40
C SER A 161 18.89 -6.42 1.73
N GLU A 162 18.84 -5.24 1.08
CA GLU A 162 17.75 -4.28 1.26
C GLU A 162 16.42 -4.83 0.74
N VAL A 163 16.42 -5.48 -0.43
CA VAL A 163 15.24 -6.13 -0.99
C VAL A 163 14.70 -7.19 -0.04
N LYS A 164 15.57 -8.05 0.50
CA LYS A 164 15.19 -9.08 1.47
C LYS A 164 14.60 -8.49 2.76
N LYS A 165 15.19 -7.42 3.29
CA LYS A 165 14.66 -6.70 4.47
C LYS A 165 13.26 -6.13 4.19
N ILE A 166 13.05 -5.54 3.01
CA ILE A 166 11.74 -5.02 2.59
C ILE A 166 10.72 -6.15 2.43
N ILE A 167 11.05 -7.25 1.75
CA ILE A 167 10.12 -8.37 1.54
C ILE A 167 9.74 -9.03 2.87
N ASN A 168 10.68 -9.24 3.79
CA ASN A 168 10.37 -9.72 5.13
C ASN A 168 9.42 -8.78 5.89
N LYS A 169 9.62 -7.46 5.76
CA LYS A 169 8.72 -6.45 6.33
C LYS A 169 7.32 -6.54 5.73
N LEU A 170 7.22 -6.69 4.41
CA LEU A 170 5.94 -6.84 3.69
C LEU A 170 5.21 -8.12 4.11
N ALA A 171 5.92 -9.24 4.23
CA ALA A 171 5.37 -10.51 4.70
C ALA A 171 4.80 -10.37 6.12
N PHE A 172 5.61 -9.84 7.04
CA PHE A 172 5.20 -9.59 8.43
C PHE A 172 3.96 -8.69 8.51
N ARG A 173 3.95 -7.57 7.79
CA ARG A 173 2.84 -6.61 7.77
C ARG A 173 1.56 -7.20 7.15
N SER A 174 1.70 -8.16 6.24
CA SER A 174 0.57 -8.87 5.64
C SER A 174 0.07 -10.05 6.49
N GLY A 175 0.69 -10.33 7.64
CA GLY A 175 0.38 -11.52 8.44
C GLY A 175 0.78 -12.84 7.76
N LYS A 176 1.78 -12.80 6.88
CA LYS A 176 2.26 -13.92 6.07
C LYS A 176 3.71 -14.24 6.39
N SER A 177 4.16 -15.41 5.94
CA SER A 177 5.57 -15.81 5.91
C SER A 177 6.03 -16.01 4.48
N ILE A 178 7.30 -15.72 4.21
CA ILE A 178 7.96 -16.01 2.95
C ILE A 178 9.34 -16.61 3.24
N ASN A 179 9.70 -17.69 2.56
CA ASN A 179 10.97 -18.39 2.75
C ASN A 179 11.29 -19.26 1.52
N MET A 180 12.35 -20.08 1.58
CA MET A 180 12.76 -20.92 0.45
C MET A 180 11.74 -22.01 0.08
N LEU A 181 10.97 -22.52 1.05
CA LEU A 181 9.92 -23.53 0.82
C LEU A 181 8.59 -22.91 0.36
N SER A 182 8.39 -21.61 0.63
CA SER A 182 7.24 -20.83 0.20
C SER A 182 7.73 -19.50 -0.38
N PRO A 183 8.29 -19.52 -1.60
CA PRO A 183 9.03 -18.39 -2.17
C PRO A 183 8.13 -17.32 -2.79
N VAL A 184 6.81 -17.47 -2.72
CA VAL A 184 5.84 -16.49 -3.24
C VAL A 184 5.04 -15.96 -2.06
N LEU A 185 5.01 -14.64 -1.92
CA LEU A 185 4.13 -13.91 -1.03
C LEU A 185 3.00 -13.32 -1.85
N GLU A 186 1.76 -13.61 -1.47
CA GLU A 186 0.59 -12.86 -1.90
C GLU A 186 -0.20 -12.44 -0.66
N GLY A 187 -0.50 -11.14 -0.55
CA GLY A 187 -1.14 -10.61 0.65
C GLY A 187 -1.66 -9.20 0.50
N VAL A 188 -2.20 -8.70 1.61
CA VAL A 188 -2.76 -7.37 1.76
C VAL A 188 -2.12 -6.72 2.98
N LEU A 189 -1.55 -5.52 2.79
CA LEU A 189 -0.97 -4.73 3.87
C LEU A 189 -2.08 -4.09 4.73
N PRO A 190 -1.78 -3.62 5.95
CA PRO A 190 -2.78 -2.97 6.83
C PRO A 190 -3.41 -1.71 6.23
N GLU A 191 -2.71 -1.08 5.29
CA GLU A 191 -3.19 0.05 4.49
C GLU A 191 -4.13 -0.38 3.33
N ASN A 192 -4.50 -1.67 3.29
CA ASN A 192 -5.21 -2.39 2.24
C ASN A 192 -4.45 -2.57 0.93
N TYR A 193 -3.17 -2.20 0.82
CA TYR A 193 -2.41 -2.35 -0.43
C TYR A 193 -2.17 -3.83 -0.75
N ARG A 194 -2.37 -4.24 -2.00
CA ARG A 194 -2.03 -5.58 -2.45
C ARG A 194 -0.53 -5.69 -2.61
N VAL A 195 0.05 -6.76 -2.09
CA VAL A 195 1.47 -7.07 -2.27
C VAL A 195 1.64 -8.44 -2.91
N VAL A 196 2.56 -8.51 -3.86
CA VAL A 196 3.11 -9.76 -4.36
C VAL A 196 4.63 -9.67 -4.27
N ALA A 197 5.29 -10.70 -3.77
CA ALA A 197 6.74 -10.75 -3.74
C ALA A 197 7.27 -12.16 -4.00
N THR A 198 8.49 -12.24 -4.55
CA THR A 198 9.22 -13.49 -4.75
C THR A 198 10.50 -13.50 -3.94
N TRP A 199 10.83 -14.64 -3.36
CA TRP A 199 12.01 -14.83 -2.52
C TRP A 199 13.12 -15.57 -3.26
N LEU A 200 14.34 -15.04 -3.15
CA LEU A 200 15.55 -15.62 -3.76
C LEU A 200 15.35 -15.83 -5.27
N ASN A 201 15.93 -16.91 -5.80
CA ASN A 201 15.96 -17.25 -7.21
C ASN A 201 15.17 -18.52 -7.56
N GLU A 202 14.35 -19.02 -6.64
CA GLU A 202 13.55 -20.25 -6.84
C GLU A 202 12.52 -20.10 -7.95
N VAL A 203 11.79 -18.97 -7.94
CA VAL A 203 10.73 -18.65 -8.93
C VAL A 203 11.07 -17.45 -9.81
N SER A 204 12.05 -16.63 -9.40
CA SER A 204 12.50 -15.44 -10.12
C SER A 204 14.01 -15.55 -10.37
N PRO A 205 14.47 -15.96 -11.56
CA PRO A 205 15.88 -16.21 -11.84
C PRO A 205 16.80 -15.00 -11.59
N ARG A 206 16.23 -13.78 -11.60
CA ARG A 206 16.96 -12.53 -11.36
C ARG A 206 17.06 -12.17 -9.87
N GLY A 207 16.53 -12.99 -8.97
CA GLY A 207 16.52 -12.77 -7.53
C GLY A 207 15.18 -12.24 -7.02
N SER A 208 15.17 -11.87 -5.73
CA SER A 208 13.96 -11.45 -5.03
C SER A 208 13.31 -10.23 -5.68
N SER A 209 11.99 -10.19 -5.77
CA SER A 209 11.23 -9.12 -6.42
C SER A 209 9.98 -8.78 -5.63
N PHE A 210 9.40 -7.60 -5.82
CA PHE A 210 8.10 -7.26 -5.26
C PHE A 210 7.34 -6.29 -6.15
N THR A 211 6.01 -6.35 -6.06
CA THR A 211 5.08 -5.38 -6.62
C THR A 211 4.03 -5.07 -5.57
N ILE A 212 3.77 -3.78 -5.36
CA ILE A 212 2.73 -3.30 -4.46
C ILE A 212 1.77 -2.44 -5.26
N ARG A 213 0.48 -2.78 -5.17
CA ARG A 213 -0.62 -2.00 -5.74
C ARG A 213 -1.37 -1.30 -4.63
N LYS A 214 -1.41 0.03 -4.72
CA LYS A 214 -2.12 0.88 -3.78
C LYS A 214 -3.57 1.01 -4.20
N TYR A 215 -4.47 0.94 -3.22
CA TYR A 215 -5.86 1.31 -3.44
C TYR A 215 -6.03 2.79 -3.27
N LYS A 216 -6.97 3.37 -4.03
CA LYS A 216 -7.33 4.77 -3.88
C LYS A 216 -7.84 5.00 -2.47
N SER A 217 -7.33 6.05 -1.82
CA SER A 217 -7.71 6.45 -0.46
C SER A 217 -9.21 6.79 -0.33
N ARG A 218 -9.85 7.13 -1.45
CA ARG A 218 -11.30 7.22 -1.59
C ARG A 218 -11.77 6.69 -2.95
N PRO A 219 -12.94 6.04 -3.01
CA PRO A 219 -13.59 5.75 -4.28
C PRO A 219 -13.95 7.03 -5.03
N TYR A 220 -14.00 6.95 -6.37
CA TYR A 220 -14.62 8.02 -7.16
C TYR A 220 -16.11 8.06 -6.86
N THR A 221 -16.66 9.26 -6.84
CA THR A 221 -18.11 9.47 -6.83
C THR A 221 -18.66 9.30 -8.24
N LEU A 222 -19.92 8.91 -8.35
CA LEU A 222 -20.56 8.81 -9.67
C LEU A 222 -20.56 10.16 -10.41
N THR A 223 -20.67 11.27 -9.66
CA THR A 223 -20.56 12.64 -10.21
C THR A 223 -19.17 12.94 -10.77
N GLU A 224 -18.11 12.52 -10.10
CA GLU A 224 -16.74 12.69 -10.63
C GLU A 224 -16.53 11.91 -11.92
N LEU A 225 -17.08 10.69 -12.02
CA LEU A 225 -17.01 9.92 -13.26
C LEU A 225 -17.76 10.60 -14.42
N VAL A 226 -18.87 11.27 -14.13
CA VAL A 226 -19.58 12.09 -15.13
C VAL A 226 -18.73 13.31 -15.52
N SER A 227 -18.18 14.04 -14.54
CA SER A 227 -17.34 15.22 -14.80
C SER A 227 -16.06 14.87 -15.56
N SER A 228 -15.50 13.68 -15.36
CA SER A 228 -14.32 13.21 -16.10
C SER A 228 -14.64 12.60 -17.48
N GLY A 229 -15.92 12.59 -17.88
CA GLY A 229 -16.35 12.04 -19.17
C GLY A 229 -16.32 10.52 -19.27
N VAL A 230 -16.21 9.79 -18.15
CA VAL A 230 -16.21 8.31 -18.13
C VAL A 230 -17.59 7.76 -18.49
N LEU A 231 -18.66 8.46 -18.08
CA LEU A 231 -20.02 8.16 -18.52
C LEU A 231 -20.88 9.42 -18.64
N PRO A 232 -21.87 9.45 -19.53
CA PRO A 232 -22.84 10.53 -19.60
C PRO A 232 -23.72 10.61 -18.35
N SER A 233 -24.21 11.81 -18.04
CA SER A 233 -25.09 12.06 -16.88
C SER A 233 -26.39 11.26 -16.92
N TYR A 234 -26.97 11.01 -18.11
CA TYR A 234 -28.19 10.21 -18.24
C TYR A 234 -27.96 8.73 -17.91
N VAL A 235 -26.77 8.18 -18.23
CA VAL A 235 -26.38 6.81 -17.84
C VAL A 235 -26.20 6.73 -16.33
N ALA A 236 -25.56 7.74 -15.73
CA ALA A 236 -25.39 7.82 -14.28
C ALA A 236 -26.75 7.85 -13.56
N ALA A 237 -27.71 8.66 -14.04
CA ALA A 237 -29.06 8.71 -13.49
C ALA A 237 -29.79 7.36 -13.61
N TYR A 238 -29.66 6.69 -14.76
CA TYR A 238 -30.24 5.36 -14.96
C TYR A 238 -29.64 4.32 -13.99
N LEU A 239 -28.32 4.29 -13.86
CA LEU A 239 -27.64 3.39 -12.91
C LEU A 239 -28.06 3.66 -11.46
N TRP A 240 -28.23 4.92 -11.08
CA TRP A 240 -28.74 5.27 -9.75
C TRP A 240 -30.14 4.68 -9.51
N VAL A 241 -31.06 4.80 -10.46
CA VAL A 241 -32.39 4.18 -10.36
C VAL A 241 -32.29 2.66 -10.22
N LEU A 242 -31.39 2.00 -10.96
CA LEU A 242 -31.19 0.55 -10.83
C LEU A 242 -30.70 0.14 -9.44
N VAL A 243 -29.74 0.89 -8.87
CA VAL A 243 -29.22 0.65 -7.51
C VAL A 243 -30.31 0.87 -6.46
N ASP A 244 -31.06 1.98 -6.55
CA ASP A 244 -32.16 2.29 -5.63
C ASP A 244 -33.27 1.22 -5.67
N ARG A 245 -33.59 0.74 -6.87
CA ARG A 245 -34.58 -0.33 -7.10
C ARG A 245 -34.04 -1.73 -6.92
N LYS A 246 -32.84 -1.88 -6.33
CA LYS A 246 -32.19 -3.17 -6.02
C LYS A 246 -32.17 -4.13 -7.21
N LYS A 247 -31.97 -3.60 -8.42
CA LYS A 247 -31.84 -4.42 -9.61
C LYS A 247 -30.50 -5.14 -9.60
N PHE A 248 -30.47 -6.32 -10.20
CA PHE A 248 -29.24 -7.04 -10.43
C PHE A 248 -28.37 -6.26 -11.43
N ILE A 249 -27.10 -6.03 -11.07
CA ILE A 249 -26.14 -5.28 -11.89
C ILE A 249 -24.87 -6.12 -12.00
N MET A 250 -24.40 -6.35 -13.22
CA MET A 250 -23.11 -6.94 -13.51
C MET A 250 -22.29 -5.97 -14.36
N ILE A 251 -21.06 -5.68 -13.93
CA ILE A 251 -20.14 -4.80 -14.64
C ILE A 251 -19.09 -5.67 -15.33
N ILE A 252 -19.09 -5.65 -16.66
CA ILE A 252 -18.27 -6.55 -17.48
C ILE A 252 -17.26 -5.71 -18.26
N GLY A 253 -16.08 -6.27 -18.49
CA GLY A 253 -15.03 -5.63 -19.29
C GLY A 253 -13.64 -6.23 -19.03
N PRO A 254 -12.64 -5.90 -19.86
CA PRO A 254 -11.26 -6.35 -19.68
C PRO A 254 -10.66 -5.93 -18.32
N SER A 255 -9.54 -6.52 -17.94
CA SER A 255 -8.81 -6.06 -16.75
C SER A 255 -8.32 -4.61 -16.94
N GLY A 256 -8.31 -3.82 -15.86
CA GLY A 256 -7.81 -2.44 -15.89
C GLY A 256 -8.74 -1.36 -16.46
N VAL A 257 -9.92 -1.69 -17.01
CA VAL A 257 -10.82 -0.70 -17.65
C VAL A 257 -11.70 0.11 -16.67
N GLY A 258 -11.51 -0.05 -15.36
CA GLY A 258 -12.25 0.70 -14.35
C GLY A 258 -13.54 0.05 -13.83
N LYS A 259 -13.74 -1.26 -14.01
CA LYS A 259 -14.91 -2.00 -13.48
C LYS A 259 -15.14 -1.78 -11.99
N THR A 260 -14.13 -2.06 -11.17
CA THR A 260 -14.20 -1.88 -9.71
C THR A 260 -14.37 -0.41 -9.33
N THR A 261 -13.89 0.52 -10.18
CA THR A 261 -14.09 1.96 -9.96
C THR A 261 -15.55 2.35 -10.14
N LEU A 262 -16.22 1.87 -11.19
CA LEU A 262 -17.65 2.07 -11.38
C LEU A 262 -18.46 1.37 -10.29
N LEU A 263 -18.12 0.13 -9.93
CA LEU A 263 -18.77 -0.60 -8.82
C LEU A 263 -18.73 0.23 -7.54
N ASN A 264 -17.53 0.63 -7.09
CA ASN A 264 -17.35 1.45 -5.90
C ASN A 264 -18.17 2.74 -5.95
N SER A 265 -18.21 3.42 -7.11
CA SER A 265 -18.97 4.66 -7.29
C SER A 265 -20.48 4.46 -7.11
N LEU A 266 -21.01 3.32 -7.58
CA LEU A 266 -22.41 2.95 -7.40
C LEU A 266 -22.75 2.59 -5.96
N LEU A 267 -21.82 1.93 -5.25
CA LEU A 267 -22.04 1.57 -3.85
C LEU A 267 -22.15 2.78 -2.92
N LEU A 268 -21.52 3.91 -3.29
CA LEU A 268 -21.68 5.18 -2.56
C LEU A 268 -23.10 5.76 -2.64
N LEU A 269 -23.93 5.32 -3.59
CA LEU A 269 -25.32 5.76 -3.70
C LEU A 269 -26.25 5.04 -2.73
N ILE A 270 -25.81 3.92 -2.16
CA ILE A 270 -26.63 3.13 -1.26
C ILE A 270 -26.78 3.89 0.08
N PRO A 271 -28.01 4.12 0.56
CA PRO A 271 -28.23 4.82 1.82
C PRO A 271 -27.57 4.09 3.00
N THR A 272 -26.93 4.84 3.92
CA THR A 272 -26.21 4.30 5.08
C THR A 272 -27.05 3.42 6.03
N SER A 273 -28.38 3.54 5.96
CA SER A 273 -29.34 2.70 6.68
C SER A 273 -29.49 1.29 6.11
N LYS A 274 -28.98 1.03 4.90
CA LYS A 274 -29.05 -0.28 4.25
C LYS A 274 -27.87 -1.14 4.68
N ARG A 275 -28.00 -2.46 4.60
CA ARG A 275 -26.91 -3.39 4.89
C ARG A 275 -26.22 -3.85 3.62
N ILE A 276 -24.91 -3.65 3.52
CA ILE A 276 -24.08 -4.03 2.38
C ILE A 276 -23.10 -5.11 2.84
N ILE A 277 -23.09 -6.25 2.16
CA ILE A 277 -22.08 -7.29 2.38
C ILE A 277 -21.25 -7.44 1.12
N THR A 278 -19.94 -7.25 1.22
CA THR A 278 -19.00 -7.49 0.11
C THR A 278 -18.27 -8.79 0.32
N ILE A 279 -18.06 -9.56 -0.74
CA ILE A 279 -17.30 -10.81 -0.76
C ILE A 279 -16.23 -10.66 -1.84
N GLU A 280 -14.97 -10.70 -1.42
CA GLU A 280 -13.83 -10.43 -2.30
C GLU A 280 -12.67 -11.37 -1.97
N GLU A 281 -11.88 -11.78 -2.96
CA GLU A 281 -10.60 -12.43 -2.68
C GLU A 281 -9.60 -11.43 -2.10
N ILE A 282 -9.55 -10.25 -2.72
CA ILE A 282 -8.71 -9.13 -2.34
C ILE A 282 -9.63 -7.92 -2.19
N PRO A 283 -9.68 -7.28 -1.01
CA PRO A 283 -10.54 -6.11 -0.80
C PRO A 283 -10.22 -4.98 -1.79
N GLU A 284 -11.14 -4.71 -2.71
CA GLU A 284 -11.09 -3.53 -3.58
C GLU A 284 -12.24 -2.56 -3.29
N VAL A 285 -13.33 -3.04 -2.67
CA VAL A 285 -14.44 -2.19 -2.26
C VAL A 285 -14.07 -1.39 -1.01
N TYR A 286 -14.34 -0.08 -1.05
CA TYR A 286 -14.01 0.84 0.04
C TYR A 286 -15.20 1.69 0.46
N LEU A 287 -15.85 1.33 1.58
CA LEU A 287 -17.03 2.03 2.11
C LEU A 287 -16.89 2.36 3.61
N ARG A 288 -15.73 2.84 4.07
CA ARG A 288 -15.43 3.01 5.51
C ARG A 288 -16.45 3.85 6.31
N ASN A 289 -17.14 4.78 5.66
CA ASN A 289 -18.14 5.64 6.32
C ASN A 289 -19.56 5.05 6.30
N HIS A 290 -19.76 3.88 5.68
CA HIS A 290 -21.06 3.24 5.56
C HIS A 290 -21.29 2.30 6.74
N ILE A 291 -22.14 2.71 7.69
CA ILE A 291 -22.40 2.01 8.96
C ILE A 291 -22.84 0.54 8.75
N GLY A 292 -23.64 0.29 7.72
CA GLY A 292 -24.14 -1.06 7.41
C GLY A 292 -23.20 -1.93 6.56
N TRP A 293 -21.94 -1.52 6.32
CA TRP A 293 -21.01 -2.28 5.48
C TRP A 293 -20.28 -3.37 6.28
N LYS A 294 -20.32 -4.59 5.75
CA LYS A 294 -19.58 -5.75 6.26
C LYS A 294 -18.71 -6.35 5.15
N PRO A 295 -17.38 -6.14 5.18
CA PRO A 295 -16.49 -6.80 4.24
C PRO A 295 -16.21 -8.24 4.65
N LEU A 296 -16.27 -9.16 3.69
CA LEU A 296 -15.88 -10.55 3.82
C LEU A 296 -14.80 -10.86 2.79
N THR A 297 -13.75 -11.56 3.21
CA THR A 297 -12.64 -11.96 2.34
C THR A 297 -12.43 -13.45 2.35
N THR A 298 -12.04 -14.02 1.21
CA THR A 298 -11.56 -15.40 1.19
C THR A 298 -10.22 -15.53 1.91
N ARG A 299 -9.88 -16.75 2.30
CA ARG A 299 -8.59 -17.12 2.84
C ARG A 299 -7.82 -17.87 1.77
N TRP A 300 -6.58 -17.44 1.60
CA TRP A 300 -5.63 -17.96 0.62
C TRP A 300 -5.29 -19.46 0.72
N ASP A 301 -5.45 -20.07 1.90
CA ASP A 301 -5.07 -21.47 2.18
C ASP A 301 -6.18 -22.46 1.83
N LYS A 302 -7.32 -21.97 1.34
CA LYS A 302 -8.49 -22.77 0.99
C LYS A 302 -8.81 -22.65 -0.49
N ASP A 303 -9.57 -23.62 -0.98
CA ASP A 303 -10.19 -23.52 -2.29
C ASP A 303 -11.08 -22.28 -2.32
N THR A 304 -10.71 -21.33 -3.18
CA THR A 304 -11.34 -20.01 -3.26
C THR A 304 -12.82 -20.11 -3.59
N LEU A 305 -13.21 -21.07 -4.44
CA LEU A 305 -14.59 -21.21 -4.87
C LEU A 305 -15.49 -21.67 -3.72
N ASP A 306 -15.07 -22.70 -3.00
CA ASP A 306 -15.79 -23.20 -1.83
C ASP A 306 -15.93 -22.14 -0.75
N GLU A 307 -14.91 -21.28 -0.59
CA GLU A 307 -14.98 -20.22 0.39
C GLU A 307 -15.92 -19.09 -0.02
N ILE A 308 -15.88 -18.62 -1.27
CA ILE A 308 -16.85 -17.64 -1.79
C ILE A 308 -18.28 -18.18 -1.62
N LEU A 309 -18.49 -19.46 -1.91
CA LEU A 309 -19.77 -20.13 -1.72
C LEU A 309 -20.26 -20.11 -0.27
N ASN A 310 -19.37 -20.42 0.66
CA ASN A 310 -19.69 -20.41 2.08
C ASN A 310 -19.99 -18.99 2.58
N LEU A 311 -19.25 -17.99 2.11
CA LEU A 311 -19.48 -16.58 2.43
C LEU A 311 -20.77 -16.05 1.82
N LEU A 312 -21.15 -16.48 0.62
CA LEU A 312 -22.45 -16.14 0.00
C LEU A 312 -23.60 -16.69 0.83
N LYS A 313 -23.56 -17.99 1.18
CA LYS A 313 -24.57 -18.63 2.06
C LYS A 313 -24.67 -17.94 3.42
N TYR A 314 -23.53 -17.55 3.98
CA TYR A 314 -23.47 -16.79 5.22
C TYR A 314 -24.13 -15.41 5.08
N SER A 315 -23.85 -14.69 3.99
CA SER A 315 -24.39 -13.35 3.73
C SER A 315 -25.90 -13.32 3.61
N LEU A 316 -26.51 -14.38 3.06
CA LEU A 316 -27.97 -14.53 2.99
C LEU A 316 -28.64 -14.61 4.38
N ARG A 317 -27.92 -15.06 5.42
CA ARG A 317 -28.43 -15.14 6.80
C ARG A 317 -28.26 -13.84 7.57
N GLU A 318 -27.51 -12.89 7.04
CA GLU A 318 -27.18 -11.63 7.71
C GLU A 318 -28.15 -10.50 7.35
N ARG A 319 -29.28 -10.79 6.68
CA ARG A 319 -30.27 -9.77 6.29
C ARG A 319 -29.62 -8.63 5.47
N ALA A 320 -28.76 -8.99 4.52
CA ALA A 320 -28.16 -8.04 3.61
C ALA A 320 -29.24 -7.38 2.72
N ASP A 321 -29.17 -6.06 2.54
CA ASP A 321 -29.95 -5.36 1.51
C ASP A 321 -29.28 -5.48 0.13
N TYR A 322 -27.94 -5.51 0.12
CA TYR A 322 -27.09 -5.65 -1.06
C TYR A 322 -25.97 -6.65 -0.76
N ILE A 323 -25.77 -7.59 -1.68
CA ILE A 323 -24.63 -8.51 -1.68
C ILE A 323 -23.79 -8.19 -2.91
N ILE A 324 -22.51 -7.93 -2.69
CA ILE A 324 -21.55 -7.55 -3.74
C ILE A 324 -20.53 -8.66 -3.82
N LEU A 325 -20.40 -9.25 -5.00
CA LEU A 325 -19.27 -10.11 -5.34
C LEU A 325 -18.28 -9.23 -6.13
N GLY A 326 -17.10 -8.93 -5.56
CA GLY A 326 -16.21 -7.91 -6.11
C GLY A 326 -15.65 -8.25 -7.49
N GLU A 327 -15.16 -9.47 -7.64
CA GLU A 327 -14.77 -10.03 -8.94
C GLU A 327 -15.19 -11.49 -8.99
N SER A 328 -15.62 -11.95 -10.17
CA SER A 328 -15.81 -13.36 -10.44
C SER A 328 -14.97 -13.73 -11.66
N ARG A 329 -14.13 -14.76 -11.51
CA ARG A 329 -13.19 -15.30 -12.51
C ARG A 329 -13.53 -16.73 -12.94
N GLY A 330 -14.54 -17.35 -12.36
CA GLY A 330 -14.83 -18.77 -12.53
C GLY A 330 -16.27 -19.20 -12.27
N LEU A 331 -16.41 -20.41 -11.73
CA LEU A 331 -17.70 -21.08 -11.54
C LEU A 331 -18.59 -20.37 -10.51
N GLU A 332 -18.04 -19.51 -9.65
CA GLU A 332 -18.77 -18.70 -8.69
C GLU A 332 -19.76 -17.72 -9.36
N ALA A 333 -19.53 -17.32 -10.62
CA ALA A 333 -20.51 -16.55 -11.39
C ALA A 333 -21.84 -17.29 -11.55
N ARG A 334 -21.81 -18.61 -11.75
CA ARG A 334 -23.02 -19.44 -11.98
C ARG A 334 -23.94 -19.52 -10.78
N LEU A 335 -23.45 -19.14 -9.60
CA LEU A 335 -24.14 -19.31 -8.32
C LEU A 335 -24.83 -18.03 -7.86
N VAL A 336 -24.56 -16.92 -8.56
CA VAL A 336 -25.25 -15.63 -8.39
C VAL A 336 -26.54 -15.58 -9.22
N PHE A 337 -26.66 -16.45 -10.23
CA PHE A 337 -27.83 -16.64 -11.09
C PHE A 337 -28.58 -17.90 -10.70
#